data_AF-A0AAD7MPW1-F1
#
_entry.id   AF-A0AAD7MPW1-F1
#
_cell.length_a   1.000
_cell.length_b   1.000
_cell.length_c   1.000
_cell.angle_alpha   90.00
_cell.angle_beta   90.00
_cell.angle_gamma   90.00
#
_symmetry.space_group_name_H-M   'P 1'
#
loop_
_entity.id
_entity.type
_entity.pdbx_description
1 polymer ?
#
loop_
_entity_poly.entity_id
_entity_poly.type
_entity_poly.pdbx_seq_one_letter_code
_entity_poly.pdbx_strand_id
1 'polypeptide(L)'
;MLSTQLRDERGEPSTGCSSPHKLLPDAKSEGIKSNKGECEHLAEHAAQIVQDIWRRTKDFNVELPAEVERSVVEIETLFRKVENFFNGLEKEKVWQRLPRQDCHKSQVEEYGCLLDEAMSQFSINLQLSIHHLNLEHIAADQKMHDAVLSASQMSDPERLEEEEAYMRVMATLDEQDDMLDDGEIEIDDGCGVWRE
;
A
#
# COMPACT_ATOMS: atom_id res chain seq x y z
N MET A 1 11.06 -8.98 -18.60
CA MET A 1 11.53 -10.38 -18.72
C MET A 1 12.02 -10.80 -17.34
N LEU A 2 11.21 -11.60 -16.65
CA LEU A 2 11.52 -12.54 -15.57
C LEU A 2 10.17 -13.19 -15.20
N SER A 3 9.68 -14.00 -16.14
CA SER A 3 8.45 -14.78 -16.01
C SER A 3 8.83 -16.25 -16.22
N THR A 4 9.61 -16.81 -15.30
CA THR A 4 9.91 -18.25 -15.33
C THR A 4 9.16 -18.87 -14.16
N GLN A 5 7.91 -19.21 -14.44
CA GLN A 5 7.12 -20.12 -13.64
C GLN A 5 7.90 -21.42 -13.48
N LEU A 6 8.09 -21.85 -12.24
CA LEU A 6 8.50 -23.21 -11.88
C LEU A 6 7.53 -24.19 -12.55
N ARG A 7 7.97 -24.80 -13.65
CA ARG A 7 7.32 -25.92 -14.33
C ARG A 7 8.15 -27.16 -14.08
N ASP A 8 7.49 -28.28 -13.85
CA ASP A 8 8.18 -29.55 -13.69
C ASP A 8 8.80 -30.04 -15.02
N GLU A 9 9.54 -31.14 -14.97
CA GLU A 9 10.19 -31.75 -16.15
C GLU A 9 9.20 -32.23 -17.23
N ARG A 10 7.88 -32.10 -17.01
CA ARG A 10 6.82 -32.47 -17.96
C ARG A 10 6.01 -31.27 -18.47
N GLY A 11 6.32 -30.05 -18.00
CA GLY A 11 5.78 -28.80 -18.53
C GLY A 11 4.44 -28.33 -17.94
N GLU A 12 3.96 -28.96 -16.86
CA GLU A 12 2.73 -28.54 -16.17
C GLU A 12 3.00 -27.46 -15.10
N PRO A 13 2.06 -26.52 -14.88
CA PRO A 13 2.16 -25.56 -13.77
C PRO A 13 2.03 -26.31 -12.43
N SER A 14 2.95 -26.09 -11.48
CA SER A 14 2.97 -26.87 -10.23
C SER A 14 1.76 -26.57 -9.33
N THR A 15 0.65 -27.27 -9.55
CA THR A 15 -0.44 -27.40 -8.59
C THR A 15 -0.02 -28.41 -7.52
N GLY A 16 0.86 -27.97 -6.63
CA GLY A 16 1.61 -28.86 -5.74
C GLY A 16 1.77 -28.34 -4.32
N CYS A 17 0.77 -27.68 -3.74
CA CYS A 17 0.63 -27.60 -2.28
C CYS A 17 0.33 -29.00 -1.73
N SER A 18 1.34 -29.85 -1.73
CA SER A 18 1.37 -31.03 -0.87
C SER A 18 1.41 -30.49 0.55
N SER A 19 0.38 -30.81 1.33
CA SER A 19 0.31 -30.51 2.75
C SER A 19 1.65 -30.81 3.46
N PRO A 20 2.16 -29.93 4.34
CA PRO A 20 3.47 -30.08 4.98
C PRO A 20 3.59 -31.32 5.89
N HIS A 21 2.51 -32.07 6.11
CA HIS A 21 2.47 -33.31 6.87
C HIS A 21 3.31 -34.49 6.32
N LYS A 22 4.13 -34.30 5.28
CA LYS A 22 4.97 -35.37 4.71
C LYS A 22 6.47 -35.29 5.03
N LEU A 23 6.94 -34.27 5.76
CA LEU A 23 8.36 -34.13 6.11
C LEU A 23 8.75 -34.72 7.47
N LEU A 24 7.82 -35.36 8.20
CA LEU A 24 8.13 -35.99 9.48
C LEU A 24 7.87 -37.51 9.41
N PRO A 25 8.89 -38.36 9.61
CA PRO A 25 8.66 -39.79 9.73
C PRO A 25 7.76 -40.10 10.94
N ASP A 26 6.82 -41.03 10.75
CA ASP A 26 5.91 -41.57 11.76
C ASP A 26 6.71 -42.24 12.90
N ALA A 27 7.21 -41.44 13.84
CA ALA A 27 7.97 -41.90 15.00
C ALA A 27 7.04 -42.04 16.21
N LYS A 28 6.50 -43.25 16.39
CA LYS A 28 5.89 -43.69 17.66
C LYS A 28 6.99 -43.83 18.71
N SER A 29 7.21 -42.79 19.52
CA SER A 29 8.04 -42.90 20.73
C SER A 29 7.62 -41.85 21.77
N GLU A 30 6.95 -42.32 22.82
CA GLU A 30 6.59 -41.56 24.01
C GLU A 30 7.87 -41.23 24.80
N GLY A 31 8.29 -39.95 24.79
CA GLY A 31 9.45 -39.48 25.58
C GLY A 31 10.19 -38.28 24.98
N ILE A 32 10.04 -38.01 23.68
CA ILE A 32 10.69 -36.92 22.93
C ILE A 32 9.65 -35.86 22.56
N LYS A 33 8.94 -35.29 23.54
CA LYS A 33 7.79 -34.40 23.26
C LYS A 33 8.09 -32.90 23.37
N SER A 34 9.16 -32.44 24.04
CA SER A 34 9.39 -30.99 24.22
C SER A 34 10.04 -30.31 23.00
N ASN A 35 11.20 -30.78 22.54
CA ASN A 35 11.93 -30.09 21.46
C ASN A 35 11.35 -30.35 20.07
N LYS A 36 10.67 -31.51 19.89
CA LYS A 36 9.97 -31.83 18.64
C LYS A 36 8.83 -30.84 18.36
N GLY A 37 8.04 -30.51 19.38
CA GLY A 37 6.94 -29.56 19.26
C GLY A 37 7.42 -28.12 18.95
N GLU A 38 8.53 -27.69 19.55
CA GLU A 38 9.11 -26.36 19.26
C GLU A 38 9.68 -26.28 17.83
N CYS A 39 10.30 -27.36 17.34
CA CYS A 39 10.76 -27.47 15.96
C CYS A 39 9.60 -27.50 14.94
N GLU A 40 8.54 -28.25 15.24
CA GLU A 40 7.31 -28.28 14.45
C GLU A 40 6.66 -26.89 14.41
N HIS A 41 6.57 -26.22 15.55
CA HIS A 41 6.05 -24.87 15.65
C HIS A 41 6.87 -23.87 14.83
N LEU A 42 8.21 -23.93 14.88
CA LEU A 42 9.07 -23.07 14.06
C LEU A 42 8.86 -23.30 12.55
N ALA A 43 8.70 -24.56 12.14
CA ALA A 43 8.42 -24.90 10.74
C ALA A 43 7.04 -24.42 10.27
N GLU A 44 6.00 -24.59 11.10
CA GLU A 44 4.66 -24.06 10.84
C GLU A 44 4.67 -22.53 10.77
N HIS A 45 5.38 -21.88 11.69
CA HIS A 45 5.53 -20.43 11.72
C HIS A 45 6.23 -19.91 10.46
N ALA A 46 7.33 -20.56 10.04
CA ALA A 46 8.01 -20.24 8.80
C ALA A 46 7.08 -20.37 7.57
N ALA A 47 6.28 -21.43 7.50
CA ALA A 47 5.31 -21.61 6.43
C ALA A 47 4.22 -20.51 6.43
N GLN A 48 3.77 -20.08 7.61
CA GLN A 48 2.82 -18.99 7.75
C GLN A 48 3.38 -17.66 7.23
N ILE A 49 4.64 -17.35 7.56
CA ILE A 49 5.33 -16.14 7.06
C ILE A 49 5.39 -16.14 5.53
N VAL A 50 5.77 -17.25 4.90
CA VAL A 50 5.81 -17.36 3.43
C VAL A 50 4.43 -17.11 2.83
N GLN A 51 3.38 -17.71 3.39
CA GLN A 51 2.01 -17.49 2.92
C GLN A 51 1.57 -16.04 3.07
N ASP A 52 1.94 -15.39 4.18
CA ASP A 52 1.59 -14.00 4.43
C ASP A 52 2.33 -13.04 3.50
N ILE A 53 3.62 -13.27 3.23
CA ILE A 53 4.38 -12.52 2.22
C ILE A 53 3.69 -12.66 0.86
N TRP A 54 3.46 -13.90 0.40
CA TRP A 54 2.81 -14.15 -0.88
C TRP A 54 1.43 -13.49 -0.98
N ARG A 55 0.60 -13.61 0.07
CA ARG A 55 -0.74 -13.01 0.09
C ARG A 55 -0.70 -11.49 0.00
N ARG A 56 0.31 -10.86 0.58
CA ARG A 56 0.46 -9.39 0.62
C ARG A 56 1.14 -8.84 -0.64
N THR A 57 1.94 -9.63 -1.33
CA THR A 57 2.66 -9.18 -2.53
C THR A 57 2.03 -9.65 -3.84
N LYS A 58 1.13 -10.65 -3.85
CA LYS A 58 0.51 -11.19 -5.08
C LYS A 58 -0.22 -10.16 -5.93
N ASP A 59 -0.75 -9.09 -5.32
CA ASP A 59 -1.57 -8.08 -6.00
C ASP A 59 -0.71 -6.90 -6.50
N PHE A 60 0.60 -6.89 -6.19
CA PHE A 60 1.53 -5.93 -6.78
C PHE A 60 1.75 -6.29 -8.25
N ASN A 61 1.01 -5.62 -9.13
CA ASN A 61 1.16 -5.69 -10.59
C ASN A 61 2.41 -4.93 -11.09
N VAL A 62 3.15 -4.28 -10.18
CA VAL A 62 4.36 -3.49 -10.43
C VAL A 62 5.52 -4.13 -9.67
N GLU A 63 6.75 -3.89 -10.13
CA GLU A 63 7.97 -4.28 -9.39
C GLU A 63 7.87 -3.88 -7.92
N LEU A 64 8.26 -4.79 -7.03
CA LEU A 64 8.27 -4.52 -5.60
C LEU A 64 9.24 -3.37 -5.31
N PRO A 65 8.89 -2.44 -4.41
CA PRO A 65 9.81 -1.42 -3.93
C PRO A 65 11.10 -2.04 -3.39
N ALA A 66 12.24 -1.41 -3.66
CA ALA A 66 13.56 -1.94 -3.30
C ALA A 66 13.71 -2.25 -1.80
N GLU A 67 13.03 -1.51 -0.92
CA GLU A 67 12.97 -1.74 0.52
C GLU A 67 12.23 -3.04 0.87
N VAL A 68 11.13 -3.32 0.17
CA VAL A 68 10.32 -4.53 0.35
C VAL A 68 11.08 -5.74 -0.19
N GLU A 69 11.68 -5.61 -1.37
CA GLU A 69 12.51 -6.66 -1.98
C GLU A 69 13.69 -7.04 -1.07
N ARG A 70 14.39 -6.04 -0.51
CA ARG A 70 15.47 -6.28 0.47
C ARG A 70 14.98 -7.06 1.70
N SER A 71 13.82 -6.71 2.25
CA SER A 71 13.25 -7.46 3.38
C SER A 71 12.87 -8.90 3.01
N VAL A 72 12.38 -9.14 1.79
CA VAL A 72 12.11 -10.51 1.32
C VAL A 72 13.39 -11.33 1.23
N VAL A 73 14.48 -10.75 0.72
CA VAL A 73 15.80 -11.41 0.63
C VAL A 73 16.36 -11.73 2.03
N GLU A 74 16.16 -10.83 3.00
CA GLU A 74 16.57 -11.06 4.39
C GLU A 74 15.81 -12.24 5.02
N ILE A 75 14.49 -12.29 4.82
CA ILE A 75 13.64 -13.39 5.28
C ILE A 75 14.05 -14.71 4.60
N GLU A 76 14.32 -14.72 3.29
CA GLU A 76 14.81 -15.91 2.58
C GLU A 76 16.13 -16.42 3.15
N THR A 77 17.03 -15.48 3.50
CA THR A 77 18.32 -15.81 4.12
C THR A 77 18.12 -16.47 5.50
N LEU A 78 17.16 -15.98 6.29
CA LEU A 78 16.78 -16.59 7.56
C LEU A 78 16.18 -17.99 7.37
N PHE A 79 15.29 -18.18 6.38
CA PHE A 79 14.75 -19.51 6.08
C PHE A 79 15.84 -20.50 5.71
N ARG A 80 16.85 -20.10 4.95
CA ARG A 80 17.99 -20.96 4.61
C ARG A 80 18.80 -21.35 5.86
N LYS A 81 18.93 -20.45 6.85
CA LYS A 81 19.59 -20.78 8.13
C LYS A 81 18.76 -21.78 8.94
N VAL A 82 17.45 -21.59 8.99
CA VAL A 82 16.51 -22.50 9.67
C VAL A 82 16.52 -23.89 9.00
N GLU A 83 16.52 -23.95 7.67
CA GLU A 83 16.61 -25.19 6.92
C GLU A 83 17.95 -25.92 7.19
N ASN A 84 19.07 -25.18 7.17
CA ASN A 84 20.38 -25.74 7.51
C ASN A 84 20.44 -26.29 8.94
N PHE A 85 19.79 -25.61 9.88
CA PHE A 85 19.65 -26.08 11.27
C PHE A 85 18.89 -27.41 11.32
N PHE A 86 17.73 -27.52 10.67
CA PHE A 86 16.96 -28.77 10.61
C PHE A 86 17.72 -29.91 9.92
N ASN A 87 18.39 -29.62 8.80
CA ASN A 87 19.25 -30.57 8.09
C ASN A 87 20.42 -31.07 8.97
N GLY A 88 20.98 -30.19 9.81
CA GLY A 88 22.00 -30.55 10.80
C GLY A 88 21.47 -31.54 11.83
N LEU A 89 20.29 -31.25 12.40
CA LEU A 89 19.63 -32.14 13.36
C LEU A 89 19.32 -33.53 12.78
N GLU A 90 18.89 -33.59 11.52
CA GLU A 90 18.59 -34.85 10.82
C GLU A 90 19.86 -35.69 10.57
N LYS A 91 20.93 -35.08 10.02
CA LYS A 91 22.19 -35.76 9.69
C LYS A 91 22.85 -36.44 10.88
N GLU A 92 22.78 -35.81 12.05
CA GLU A 92 23.46 -36.33 13.23
C GLU A 92 22.66 -37.45 13.95
N LYS A 93 21.44 -37.79 13.48
CA LYS A 93 20.48 -38.65 14.20
C LYS A 93 20.29 -38.22 15.67
N VAL A 94 20.59 -36.94 15.96
CA VAL A 94 20.63 -36.38 17.32
C VAL A 94 19.25 -36.38 17.95
N TRP A 95 18.19 -36.38 17.13
CA TRP A 95 16.80 -36.66 17.54
C TRP A 95 16.66 -37.86 18.49
N GLN A 96 17.45 -38.92 18.32
CA GLN A 96 17.36 -40.16 19.11
C GLN A 96 18.30 -40.22 20.32
N ARG A 97 19.23 -39.27 20.47
CA ARG A 97 20.26 -39.26 21.55
C ARG A 97 20.16 -38.04 22.47
N LEU A 98 19.01 -37.38 22.54
CA LEU A 98 18.82 -36.14 23.32
C LEU A 98 18.15 -36.39 24.68
N PRO A 99 18.88 -36.78 25.73
CA PRO A 99 18.56 -36.32 27.08
C PRO A 99 19.36 -35.03 27.34
N ARG A 100 18.67 -33.89 27.44
CA ARG A 100 19.14 -32.64 28.07
C ARG A 100 20.14 -31.75 27.31
N GLN A 101 19.71 -31.06 26.25
CA GLN A 101 20.42 -29.82 25.87
C GLN A 101 19.46 -28.66 25.64
N ASP A 102 19.48 -27.72 26.58
CA ASP A 102 18.83 -26.39 26.50
C ASP A 102 19.37 -25.54 25.34
N CYS A 103 20.51 -25.91 24.75
CA CYS A 103 21.17 -25.19 23.65
C CYS A 103 20.33 -25.17 22.36
N HIS A 104 19.65 -26.26 22.01
CA HIS A 104 18.80 -26.29 20.82
C HIS A 104 17.47 -25.54 21.01
N LYS A 105 16.94 -25.55 22.24
CA LYS A 105 15.76 -24.76 22.59
C LYS A 105 16.05 -23.27 22.45
N SER A 106 17.20 -22.83 22.96
CA SER A 106 17.70 -21.46 22.77
C SER A 106 17.83 -21.08 21.29
N GLN A 107 18.32 -21.97 20.43
CA GLN A 107 18.46 -21.70 19.00
C GLN A 107 17.11 -21.65 18.25
N VAL A 108 16.17 -22.52 18.60
CA VAL A 108 14.82 -22.52 18.00
C VAL A 108 14.08 -21.24 18.38
N GLU A 109 14.15 -20.82 19.65
CA GLU A 109 13.61 -19.53 20.12
C GLU A 109 14.29 -18.35 19.42
N GLU A 110 15.62 -18.37 19.28
CA GLU A 110 16.38 -17.34 18.56
C GLU A 110 15.95 -17.21 17.09
N TYR A 111 15.84 -18.33 16.36
CA TYR A 111 15.35 -18.30 14.98
C TYR A 111 13.90 -17.84 14.87
N GLY A 112 13.05 -18.21 15.84
CA GLY A 112 11.68 -17.70 15.92
C GLY A 112 11.65 -16.18 16.04
N CYS A 113 12.39 -15.62 16.99
CA CYS A 113 12.49 -14.17 17.20
C CYS A 113 13.04 -13.44 15.96
N LEU A 114 14.07 -13.98 15.30
CA LEU A 114 14.64 -13.37 14.10
C LEU A 114 13.65 -13.36 12.93
N LEU A 115 12.85 -14.42 12.78
CA LEU A 115 11.79 -14.48 11.77
C LEU A 115 10.68 -13.46 12.06
N ASP A 116 10.28 -13.31 13.32
CA ASP A 116 9.31 -12.31 13.76
C ASP A 116 9.79 -10.88 13.49
N GLU A 117 11.05 -10.58 13.82
CA GLU A 117 11.66 -9.27 13.59
C GLU A 117 11.72 -8.94 12.09
N ALA A 118 12.18 -9.89 11.27
CA ALA A 118 12.25 -9.71 9.82
C ALA A 118 10.85 -9.54 9.20
N MET A 119 9.84 -10.27 9.68
CA MET A 119 8.46 -10.14 9.21
C MET A 119 7.81 -8.82 9.64
N SER A 120 8.15 -8.32 10.84
CA SER A 120 7.76 -6.99 11.31
C SER A 120 8.35 -5.91 10.40
N GLN A 121 9.65 -5.99 10.11
CA GLN A 121 10.34 -5.04 9.23
C GLN A 121 9.77 -5.08 7.80
N PHE A 122 9.52 -6.26 7.25
CA PHE A 122 8.83 -6.44 5.97
C PHE A 122 7.45 -5.75 5.97
N SER A 123 6.67 -5.95 7.03
CA SER A 123 5.34 -5.35 7.15
C SER A 123 5.39 -3.83 7.19
N ILE A 124 6.35 -3.26 7.92
CA ILE A 124 6.58 -1.80 7.98
C ILE A 124 6.96 -1.27 6.60
N ASN A 125 7.94 -1.89 5.94
CA ASN A 125 8.43 -1.46 4.63
C ASN A 125 7.33 -1.52 3.57
N LEU A 126 6.48 -2.56 3.62
CA LEU A 126 5.34 -2.69 2.73
C LEU A 126 4.30 -1.58 2.94
N GLN A 127 3.94 -1.29 4.19
CA GLN A 127 3.00 -0.22 4.52
C GLN A 127 3.54 1.16 4.11
N LEU A 128 4.82 1.44 4.38
CA LEU A 128 5.47 2.68 3.96
C LEU A 128 5.45 2.84 2.44
N SER A 129 5.70 1.76 1.71
CA SER A 129 5.67 1.77 0.25
C SER A 129 4.27 2.07 -0.30
N ILE A 130 3.24 1.46 0.29
CA ILE A 130 1.84 1.76 -0.06
C ILE A 130 1.52 3.24 0.21
N HIS A 131 1.98 3.77 1.35
CA HIS A 131 1.79 5.20 1.66
C HIS A 131 2.49 6.12 0.67
N HIS A 132 3.73 5.82 0.28
CA HIS A 132 4.46 6.58 -0.74
C HIS A 132 3.72 6.61 -2.07
N LEU A 133 3.26 5.45 -2.56
CA LEU A 133 2.48 5.37 -3.80
C LEU A 133 1.20 6.23 -3.74
N ASN A 134 0.51 6.21 -2.59
CA ASN A 134 -0.68 7.06 -2.39
C ASN A 134 -0.34 8.55 -2.40
N LEU A 135 0.78 8.96 -1.80
CA LEU A 135 1.24 10.37 -1.81
C LEU A 135 1.64 10.82 -3.22
N GLU A 136 2.30 9.95 -3.99
CA GLU A 136 2.63 10.24 -5.40
C GLU A 136 1.38 10.40 -6.25
N HIS A 137 0.34 9.58 -6.03
CA HIS A 137 -0.95 9.72 -6.70
C HIS A 137 -1.62 11.06 -6.35
N ILE A 138 -1.71 11.42 -5.07
CA ILE A 138 -2.27 12.70 -4.62
C ILE A 138 -1.50 13.88 -5.23
N ALA A 139 -0.17 13.80 -5.26
CA ALA A 139 0.67 14.83 -5.87
C ALA A 139 0.44 14.96 -7.39
N ALA A 140 0.23 13.84 -8.10
CA ALA A 140 -0.09 13.85 -9.51
C ALA A 140 -1.48 14.46 -9.78
N ASP A 141 -2.48 14.12 -8.96
CA ASP A 141 -3.83 14.68 -9.05
C ASP A 141 -3.83 16.20 -8.82
N GLN A 142 -3.09 16.67 -7.81
CA GLN A 142 -2.96 18.10 -7.53
C GLN A 142 -2.32 18.84 -8.70
N LYS A 143 -1.27 18.28 -9.31
CA LYS A 143 -0.61 18.87 -10.48
C LYS A 143 -1.57 18.98 -11.68
N MET A 144 -2.41 17.97 -11.89
CA MET A 144 -3.43 18.00 -12.95
C MET A 144 -4.49 19.07 -12.66
N HIS A 145 -4.99 19.14 -11.43
CA HIS A 145 -5.95 20.16 -11.01
C HIS A 145 -5.39 21.58 -11.18
N ASP A 146 -4.16 21.83 -10.74
CA ASP A 146 -3.50 23.13 -10.86
C ASP A 146 -3.27 23.52 -12.32
N ALA A 147 -2.95 22.55 -13.19
CA ALA A 147 -2.85 22.78 -14.63
C ALA A 147 -4.19 23.16 -15.26
N VAL A 148 -5.29 22.52 -14.84
CA VAL A 148 -6.66 22.85 -15.30
C VAL A 148 -7.08 24.25 -14.83
N LEU A 149 -6.81 24.60 -13.57
CA LEU A 149 -7.08 25.95 -13.06
C LEU A 149 -6.28 27.01 -13.83
N SER A 150 -4.99 26.75 -14.06
CA SER A 150 -4.11 27.65 -14.80
C SER A 150 -4.58 27.83 -16.26
N ALA A 151 -5.04 26.76 -16.90
CA ALA A 151 -5.63 26.84 -18.23
C ALA A 151 -6.93 27.66 -18.22
N SER A 152 -7.78 27.49 -17.19
CA SER A 152 -9.05 28.21 -17.07
C SER A 152 -8.86 29.72 -16.83
N GLN A 153 -7.79 30.13 -16.14
CA GLN A 153 -7.49 31.54 -15.90
C GLN A 153 -6.91 32.28 -17.11
N MET A 154 -6.40 31.58 -18.12
CA MET A 154 -5.81 32.19 -19.33
C MET A 154 -6.71 32.12 -20.57
N SER A 155 -7.88 31.48 -20.49
CA SER A 155 -8.68 31.15 -21.67
C SER A 155 -9.71 32.19 -22.10
N ASP A 156 -9.84 33.33 -21.41
CA ASP A 156 -10.87 34.29 -21.82
C ASP A 156 -10.47 35.76 -21.61
N PRO A 157 -9.58 36.29 -22.47
CA PRO A 157 -9.30 37.73 -22.53
C PRO A 157 -10.54 38.55 -22.92
N GLU A 158 -11.49 37.96 -23.67
CA GLU A 158 -12.80 38.59 -23.95
C GLU A 158 -13.59 38.78 -22.66
N ARG A 159 -13.64 37.79 -21.76
CA ARG A 159 -14.29 37.94 -20.45
C ARG A 159 -13.63 38.97 -19.55
N LEU A 160 -12.30 39.10 -19.57
CA LEU A 160 -11.60 40.17 -18.85
C LEU A 160 -11.94 41.55 -19.43
N GLU A 161 -12.04 41.68 -20.75
CA GLU A 161 -12.47 42.91 -21.43
C GLU A 161 -13.95 43.22 -21.18
N GLU A 162 -14.82 42.20 -21.12
CA GLU A 162 -16.24 42.30 -20.75
C GLU A 162 -16.43 42.70 -19.28
N GLU A 163 -15.66 42.13 -18.36
CA GLU A 163 -15.68 42.49 -16.93
C GLU A 163 -15.16 43.93 -16.72
N GLU A 164 -14.11 44.36 -17.44
CA GLU A 164 -13.67 45.76 -17.44
C GLU A 164 -14.72 46.70 -18.06
N ALA A 165 -15.35 46.31 -19.16
CA ALA A 165 -16.39 47.10 -19.81
C ALA A 165 -17.61 47.26 -18.88
N TYR A 166 -18.04 46.18 -18.23
CA TYR A 166 -19.13 46.20 -17.25
C TYR A 166 -18.81 47.09 -16.05
N MET A 167 -17.60 47.01 -15.50
CA MET A 167 -17.15 47.86 -14.39
C MET A 167 -17.11 49.36 -14.77
N ARG A 168 -16.69 49.70 -15.99
CA ARG A 168 -16.74 51.09 -16.49
C ARG A 168 -18.18 51.60 -16.63
N VAL A 169 -19.10 50.76 -17.11
CA VAL A 169 -20.53 51.11 -17.21
C VAL A 169 -21.15 51.34 -15.84
N MET A 170 -20.88 50.49 -14.86
CA MET A 170 -21.38 50.64 -13.48
C MET A 170 -20.80 51.88 -12.79
N ALA A 171 -19.51 52.19 -12.99
CA ALA A 171 -18.91 53.42 -12.47
C ALA A 171 -19.56 54.68 -13.08
N THR A 172 -19.97 54.61 -14.35
CA THR A 172 -20.68 55.71 -15.02
C THR A 172 -22.15 55.83 -14.53
N LEU A 173 -22.76 54.73 -14.09
CA LEU A 173 -24.11 54.72 -13.49
C LEU A 173 -24.11 55.33 -12.09
N ASP A 174 -23.10 55.04 -11.25
CA ASP A 174 -22.94 55.67 -9.93
C ASP A 174 -22.71 57.19 -10.06
N GLU A 175 -22.03 57.66 -11.11
CA GLU A 175 -21.88 59.10 -11.40
C GLU A 175 -23.17 59.77 -11.93
N GLN A 176 -24.17 59.00 -12.39
CA GLN A 176 -25.47 59.53 -12.83
C GLN A 176 -26.55 59.50 -11.74
N ASP A 177 -26.43 58.66 -10.72
CA ASP A 177 -27.35 58.66 -9.57
C ASP A 177 -27.20 59.93 -8.70
N ASP A 178 -26.03 60.58 -8.72
CA ASP A 178 -25.82 61.92 -8.11
C ASP A 178 -26.49 63.07 -8.91
N MET A 179 -27.07 62.82 -10.10
CA MET A 179 -27.80 63.82 -10.90
C MET A 179 -29.33 63.65 -10.90
N LEU A 180 -29.88 62.69 -10.14
CA LEU A 180 -31.33 62.45 -10.03
C LEU A 180 -31.96 63.08 -8.76
N ASP A 181 -31.33 64.13 -8.20
CA ASP A 181 -31.83 64.81 -6.99
C ASP A 181 -32.29 66.26 -7.20
N ASP A 182 -32.63 66.69 -8.43
CA ASP A 182 -33.10 68.07 -8.70
C ASP A 182 -34.39 68.13 -9.52
N GLY A 183 -35.50 67.68 -8.92
CA GLY A 183 -36.81 68.04 -9.45
C GLY A 183 -37.98 67.33 -8.78
N GLU A 184 -38.43 67.84 -7.64
CA GLU A 184 -39.83 67.69 -7.25
C GLU A 184 -40.71 68.15 -8.42
N ILE A 185 -41.32 67.20 -9.14
CA ILE A 185 -42.43 67.50 -10.05
C ILE A 185 -43.69 67.52 -9.19
N GLU A 186 -44.22 68.71 -8.92
CA GLU A 186 -45.60 68.87 -8.49
C GLU A 186 -46.53 68.33 -9.59
N ILE A 187 -47.10 67.15 -9.37
CA ILE A 187 -48.18 66.63 -10.20
C ILE A 187 -49.46 67.28 -9.69
N ASP A 188 -49.88 68.35 -10.37
CA ASP A 188 -51.21 68.93 -10.23
C ASP A 188 -52.26 67.91 -10.72
N ASP A 189 -53.30 67.68 -9.93
CA ASP A 189 -54.40 66.71 -10.13
C ASP A 189 -55.36 67.14 -11.27
N GLY A 190 -54.79 67.51 -12.42
CA GLY A 190 -55.49 67.94 -13.63
C GLY A 190 -56.01 66.76 -14.45
N CYS A 191 -57.23 66.33 -14.13
CA CYS A 191 -58.08 65.42 -14.91
C CYS A 191 -58.05 65.71 -16.43
N GLY A 192 -57.49 64.80 -17.23
CA GLY A 192 -57.33 64.94 -18.68
C GLY A 192 -57.60 63.63 -19.46
N VAL A 193 -58.82 63.54 -19.98
CA VAL A 193 -59.44 62.53 -20.85
C VAL A 193 -58.50 61.93 -21.92
N TRP A 194 -58.41 60.60 -21.99
CA TRP A 194 -57.94 59.88 -23.19
C TRP A 194 -59.18 59.51 -24.03
N ARG A 195 -59.29 60.06 -25.24
CA ARG A 195 -60.24 59.59 -26.26
C ARG A 195 -59.49 58.69 -27.24
N GLU A 196 -60.14 57.59 -27.60
CA GLU A 196 -59.71 56.51 -28.50
C GLU A 196 -59.25 57.00 -29.89
#